data_AF-A0A7Y8A4L2-F1
#
_entry.id   AF-A0A7Y8A4L2-F1
#
_cell.length_a   1.000
_cell.length_b   1.000
_cell.length_c   1.000
_cell.angle_alpha   90.00
_cell.angle_beta   90.00
_cell.angle_gamma   90.00
#
_symmetry.space_group_name_H-M   'P 1'
#
loop_
_entity.id
_entity.type
_entity.pdbx_description
1 polymer ?
#
loop_
_entity_poly.entity_id
_entity_poly.type
_entity_poly.pdbx_seq_one_letter_code
_entity_poly.pdbx_strand_id
1 'polypeptide(L)'
;MQTPEATKRYLPLGTNFTDTHPLLIDTEAAAEDIQSAAHQRIRAAADLLETFSCLTFEQADLKDISHITNALYLLVQDGCDLLEVAQTGMMQLTSSEAINRTPPQQPPS
;
A
#
# COMPACT_ATOMS: atom_id res chain seq x y z
N MET A 1 -26.28 -12.41 19.23
CA MET A 1 -25.28 -11.34 19.40
C MET A 1 -24.74 -11.04 18.02
N GLN A 2 -25.09 -9.88 17.45
CA GLN A 2 -24.58 -9.44 16.16
C GLN A 2 -23.19 -8.86 16.40
N THR A 3 -22.15 -9.54 15.90
CA THR A 3 -20.80 -8.98 15.84
C THR A 3 -20.84 -7.86 14.79
N PRO A 4 -20.51 -6.61 15.13
CA PRO A 4 -20.38 -5.57 14.11
C PRO A 4 -19.24 -5.97 13.19
N GLU A 5 -19.41 -5.75 11.89
CA GLU A 5 -18.37 -5.78 10.87
C GLU A 5 -17.19 -4.90 11.36
N ALA A 6 -16.20 -5.52 11.99
CA ALA A 6 -14.98 -4.84 12.35
C ALA A 6 -14.19 -4.69 11.04
N THR A 7 -14.32 -3.53 10.40
CA THR A 7 -13.38 -3.07 9.39
C THR A 7 -11.97 -3.30 9.93
N LYS A 8 -11.19 -4.17 9.27
CA LYS A 8 -9.81 -4.47 9.66
C LYS A 8 -8.95 -3.23 9.39
N ARG A 9 -8.97 -2.29 10.33
CA ARG A 9 -8.18 -1.06 10.30
C ARG A 9 -6.70 -1.33 10.03
N TYR A 10 -6.16 -2.40 10.62
CA TYR A 10 -4.77 -2.79 10.42
C TYR A 10 -4.69 -4.01 9.51
N LEU A 11 -4.06 -3.84 8.36
CA LEU A 11 -3.80 -4.90 7.39
C LEU A 11 -2.31 -5.25 7.41
N PRO A 12 -1.90 -6.51 7.61
CA PRO A 12 -0.50 -6.88 7.55
C PRO A 12 0.05 -6.77 6.13
N LEU A 13 1.30 -6.32 6.00
CA LEU A 13 2.06 -6.41 4.75
C LEU A 13 2.28 -7.88 4.36
N GLY A 14 2.26 -8.18 3.06
CA GLY A 14 2.53 -9.50 2.52
C GLY A 14 3.99 -9.95 2.74
N THR A 15 4.88 -9.01 3.00
CA THR A 15 6.31 -9.23 3.30
C THR A 15 6.58 -9.69 4.74
N ASN A 16 5.56 -9.83 5.58
CA ASN A 16 5.73 -10.43 6.90
C ASN A 16 6.01 -11.93 6.78
N PHE A 17 7.23 -12.37 7.09
CA PHE A 17 7.61 -13.79 7.08
C PHE A 17 7.40 -14.51 8.42
N THR A 18 6.73 -13.86 9.38
CA THR A 18 6.53 -14.39 10.73
C THR A 18 5.07 -14.38 11.10
N ASP A 19 4.64 -15.33 11.93
CA ASP A 19 3.25 -15.46 12.37
C ASP A 19 2.75 -14.23 13.14
N THR A 20 3.66 -13.43 13.68
CA THR A 20 3.35 -12.22 14.46
C THR A 20 3.00 -10.98 13.61
N HIS A 21 3.30 -11.00 12.31
CA HIS A 21 2.99 -9.91 11.36
C HIS A 21 3.23 -8.48 11.88
N PRO A 22 4.47 -8.12 12.26
CA PRO A 22 4.76 -6.85 12.94
C PRO A 22 4.55 -5.60 12.07
N LEU A 23 4.56 -5.71 10.74
CA LEU A 23 4.40 -4.56 9.84
C LEU A 23 2.96 -4.51 9.31
N LEU A 24 2.28 -3.41 9.62
CA LEU A 24 0.86 -3.22 9.35
C LEU A 24 0.64 -1.90 8.58
N ILE A 25 -0.34 -1.91 7.68
CA ILE A 25 -0.91 -0.74 7.02
C ILE A 25 -2.12 -0.28 7.85
N ASP A 26 -2.15 0.99 8.25
CA ASP A 26 -3.36 1.62 8.81
C ASP A 26 -4.27 2.05 7.65
N THR A 27 -5.32 1.26 7.38
CA THR A 27 -6.27 1.50 6.27
C THR A 27 -7.15 2.71 6.52
N GLU A 28 -7.17 3.26 7.73
CA GLU A 28 -7.89 4.50 8.07
C GLU A 28 -7.00 5.75 7.95
N ALA A 29 -5.72 5.61 7.61
CA ALA A 29 -4.85 6.74 7.29
C ALA A 29 -5.34 7.48 6.03
N ALA A 30 -4.98 8.76 5.89
CA ALA A 30 -5.37 9.54 4.72
C ALA A 30 -4.82 8.87 3.44
N ALA A 31 -5.66 8.78 2.40
CA ALA A 31 -5.27 8.10 1.16
C ALA A 31 -4.02 8.73 0.52
N GLU A 32 -3.83 10.04 0.68
CA GLU A 32 -2.63 10.77 0.25
C GLU A 32 -1.36 10.32 1.00
N ASP A 33 -1.46 10.05 2.29
CA ASP A 33 -0.34 9.56 3.10
C ASP A 33 0.05 8.14 2.70
N ILE A 34 -0.96 7.27 2.49
CA ILE A 34 -0.74 5.89 2.03
C ILE A 34 -0.11 5.90 0.63
N GLN A 35 -0.60 6.76 -0.28
CA GLN A 35 -0.06 6.90 -1.64
C GLN A 35 1.37 7.45 -1.62
N SER A 36 1.65 8.45 -0.78
CA SER A 36 2.99 9.02 -0.61
C SER A 36 3.97 7.95 -0.08
N ALA A 37 3.55 7.18 0.92
CA ALA A 37 4.33 6.07 1.48
C ALA A 37 4.61 4.97 0.44
N ALA A 38 3.63 4.66 -0.42
CA ALA A 38 3.79 3.70 -1.51
C ALA A 38 4.78 4.23 -2.56
N HIS A 39 4.61 5.48 -2.97
CA HIS A 39 5.48 6.14 -3.95
C HIS A 39 6.93 6.17 -3.46
N GLN A 40 7.18 6.48 -2.18
CA GLN A 40 8.52 6.44 -1.61
C GLN A 40 9.18 5.07 -1.70
N ARG A 41 8.45 3.98 -1.45
CA ARG A 41 8.98 2.60 -1.54
C ARG A 41 9.30 2.20 -2.97
N ILE A 42 8.38 2.45 -3.91
CA ILE A 42 8.60 2.18 -5.33
C ILE A 42 9.75 3.02 -5.88
N ARG A 43 9.85 4.29 -5.46
CA ARG A 43 10.95 5.16 -5.85
C ARG A 43 12.29 4.65 -5.32
N ALA A 44 12.35 4.29 -4.03
CA ALA A 44 13.55 3.71 -3.44
C ALA A 44 13.96 2.40 -4.15
N ALA A 45 13.00 1.56 -4.54
CA ALA A 45 13.29 0.36 -5.33
C ALA A 45 13.86 0.71 -6.71
N ALA A 46 13.30 1.72 -7.39
CA ALA A 46 13.80 2.16 -8.69
C ALA A 46 15.22 2.72 -8.61
N ASP A 47 15.49 3.60 -7.65
CA ASP A 47 16.82 4.20 -7.43
C ASP A 47 17.86 3.12 -7.05
N LEU A 48 17.45 2.12 -6.25
CA LEU A 48 18.30 0.98 -5.91
C LEU A 48 18.57 0.07 -7.13
N LEU A 49 17.56 -0.17 -7.97
CA LEU A 49 17.71 -0.99 -9.17
C LEU A 49 18.63 -0.31 -10.20
N GLU A 50 18.53 1.01 -10.36
CA GLU A 50 19.44 1.79 -11.21
C GLU A 50 20.88 1.62 -10.74
N THR A 51 21.13 1.81 -9.45
CA THR A 51 22.45 1.60 -8.84
C THR A 51 22.94 0.15 -9.02
N PHE A 52 22.06 -0.82 -8.79
CA PHE A 52 22.39 -2.24 -8.88
C PHE A 52 22.70 -2.68 -10.31
N SER A 53 22.01 -2.12 -11.29
CA SER A 53 22.27 -2.38 -12.70
C SER A 53 23.73 -2.04 -13.04
N CYS A 54 24.26 -0.91 -12.58
CA CYS A 54 25.66 -0.54 -12.75
C CYS A 54 26.62 -1.50 -12.01
N LEU A 55 26.31 -1.86 -10.76
CA LEU A 55 27.17 -2.73 -9.94
C LEU A 55 27.31 -4.17 -10.49
N THR A 56 26.24 -4.70 -11.07
CA THR A 56 26.24 -6.03 -11.69
C THR A 56 27.10 -6.09 -12.96
N PHE A 57 27.26 -4.98 -13.67
CA PHE A 57 28.21 -4.90 -14.78
C PHE A 57 29.66 -4.87 -14.32
N GLU A 58 29.94 -4.30 -13.14
CA GLU A 58 31.33 -4.06 -12.72
C GLU A 58 31.93 -5.17 -11.88
N GLN A 59 31.25 -5.73 -10.86
CA GLN A 59 31.89 -6.71 -9.95
C GLN A 59 31.02 -7.32 -8.81
N ALA A 60 29.69 -7.24 -8.83
CA ALA A 60 28.88 -7.71 -7.68
C ALA A 60 29.07 -9.21 -7.35
N ASP A 61 29.36 -9.54 -6.09
CA ASP A 61 29.39 -10.94 -5.61
C ASP A 61 27.97 -11.50 -5.55
N LEU A 62 27.81 -12.82 -5.67
CA LEU A 62 26.52 -13.54 -5.62
C LEU A 62 25.74 -13.24 -4.33
N LYS A 63 26.44 -12.95 -3.22
CA LYS A 63 25.83 -12.53 -1.96
C LYS A 63 25.21 -11.14 -2.05
N ASP A 64 25.93 -10.18 -2.62
CA ASP A 64 25.44 -8.81 -2.80
C ASP A 64 24.20 -8.81 -3.71
N ILE A 65 24.25 -9.60 -4.78
CA ILE A 65 23.11 -9.81 -5.69
C ILE A 65 21.89 -10.30 -4.91
N SER A 66 22.05 -11.31 -4.05
CA SER A 66 20.94 -11.89 -3.29
C SER A 66 20.38 -10.91 -2.26
N HIS A 67 21.24 -10.15 -1.56
CA HIS A 67 20.81 -9.15 -0.58
C HIS A 67 20.07 -7.97 -1.23
N ILE A 68 20.59 -7.47 -2.35
CA ILE A 68 19.97 -6.36 -3.09
C ILE A 68 18.66 -6.81 -3.73
N THR A 69 18.60 -8.02 -4.30
CA THR A 69 17.37 -8.60 -4.84
C THR A 69 16.30 -8.73 -3.76
N ASN A 70 16.67 -9.16 -2.55
CA ASN A 70 15.73 -9.24 -1.44
C ASN A 70 15.23 -7.85 -1.01
N ALA A 71 16.11 -6.85 -0.91
CA ALA A 71 15.69 -5.48 -0.59
C ALA A 71 14.74 -4.90 -1.65
N LEU A 72 15.03 -5.13 -2.94
CA LEU A 72 14.14 -4.75 -4.05
C LEU A 72 12.79 -5.42 -3.95
N TYR A 73 12.76 -6.74 -3.70
CA TYR A 73 11.52 -7.49 -3.51
C TYR A 73 10.66 -6.90 -2.40
N LEU A 74 11.24 -6.62 -1.23
CA LEU A 74 10.53 -6.04 -0.09
C LEU A 74 9.95 -4.66 -0.41
N LEU A 75 10.75 -3.77 -1.00
CA LEU A 75 10.30 -2.41 -1.34
C LEU A 75 9.18 -2.41 -2.39
N VAL A 76 9.28 -3.29 -3.40
CA VAL A 76 8.25 -3.41 -4.43
C VAL A 76 6.96 -3.98 -3.85
N GLN A 77 7.04 -5.06 -3.07
CA GLN A 77 5.86 -5.67 -2.45
C GLN A 77 5.18 -4.70 -1.47
N ASP A 78 5.93 -4.08 -0.57
CA ASP A 78 5.38 -3.09 0.37
C ASP A 78 4.71 -1.92 -0.38
N GLY A 79 5.31 -1.45 -1.48
CA GLY A 79 4.75 -0.42 -2.32
C GLY A 79 3.45 -0.86 -3.01
N CYS A 80 3.38 -2.09 -3.51
CA CYS A 80 2.18 -2.67 -4.11
C CYS A 80 1.04 -2.81 -3.09
N ASP A 81 1.32 -3.35 -1.90
CA ASP A 81 0.33 -3.52 -0.84
C ASP A 81 -0.30 -2.18 -0.44
N LEU A 82 0.54 -1.13 -0.29
CA LEU A 82 0.06 0.22 0.01
C LEU A 82 -0.78 0.81 -1.12
N LEU A 83 -0.42 0.58 -2.39
CA LEU A 83 -1.22 1.05 -3.53
C LEU A 83 -2.58 0.36 -3.59
N GLU A 84 -2.66 -0.94 -3.30
CA GLU A 84 -3.92 -1.69 -3.28
C GLU A 84 -4.87 -1.16 -2.18
N VAL A 85 -4.34 -0.87 -0.99
CA VAL A 85 -5.12 -0.26 0.09
C VAL A 85 -5.57 1.15 -0.29
N ALA A 86 -4.68 1.99 -0.83
CA ALA A 86 -5.03 3.35 -1.25
C ALA A 86 -6.15 3.35 -2.30
N GLN A 87 -6.08 2.45 -3.30
CA GLN A 87 -7.11 2.31 -4.33
C GLN A 87 -8.44 1.83 -3.76
N THR A 88 -8.42 0.88 -2.82
CA THR A 88 -9.62 0.36 -2.17
C THR A 88 -10.32 1.44 -1.33
N GLY A 89 -9.54 2.24 -0.57
CA GLY A 89 -10.07 3.37 0.19
C GLY A 89 -10.69 4.45 -0.71
N MET A 90 -10.07 4.74 -1.86
CA MET A 90 -10.62 5.68 -2.85
C MET A 90 -11.97 5.21 -3.43
N MET A 91 -12.13 3.91 -3.72
CA MET A 91 -13.40 3.37 -4.22
C MET A 91 -14.54 3.41 -3.17
N GLN A 92 -14.21 3.32 -1.88
CA GLN A 92 -15.18 3.45 -0.81
C GLN A 92 -15.65 4.91 -0.65
N LEU A 93 -14.75 5.89 -0.77
CA LEU A 93 -15.12 7.31 -0.71
C LEU A 93 -16.06 7.73 -1.84
N THR A 94 -15.78 7.31 -3.08
CA THR A 94 -16.62 7.66 -4.24
C THR A 94 -18.01 7.03 -4.19
N SER A 95 -18.15 5.89 -3.51
CA SER A 95 -19.44 5.23 -3.28
C SER A 95 -20.26 5.94 -2.19
N SER A 96 -19.63 6.45 -1.13
CA SER A 96 -20.31 7.18 -0.06
C SER A 96 -20.79 8.58 -0.49
N GLU A 97 -20.08 9.28 -1.37
CA GLU A 97 -20.49 10.59 -1.89
C GLU A 97 -21.74 10.53 -2.79
N ALA A 98 -22.01 9.38 -3.42
CA ALA A 98 -23.19 9.18 -4.25
C ALA A 98 -24.50 9.02 -3.44
N ILE A 99 -24.42 8.61 -2.17
CA ILE A 99 -25.60 8.32 -1.33
C ILE A 99 -26.15 9.60 -0.65
N ASN A 100 -25.34 10.66 -0.49
CA ASN A 100 -25.74 11.89 0.21
C ASN A 100 -26.38 12.97 -0.71
N ARG A 101 -26.64 12.67 -1.99
CA ARG A 101 -27.37 13.60 -2.88
C ARG A 101 -28.85 13.24 -2.93
N THR A 102 -29.59 13.47 -1.85
CA THR A 102 -31.05 13.47 -1.89
C THR A 102 -31.55 14.82 -2.45
N PRO A 103 -32.37 14.87 -3.52
CA PRO A 103 -32.96 16.12 -3.99
C PRO A 103 -33.95 16.67 -2.95
N PRO A 104 -34.09 18.01 -2.80
CA PRO A 104 -35.04 18.60 -1.88
C PRO A 104 -36.47 18.19 -2.29
N GLN A 105 -37.20 17.56 -1.37
CA GLN A 105 -38.60 17.26 -1.57
C GLN A 105 -39.40 18.57 -1.62
N GLN A 106 -40.05 18.83 -2.74
CA GLN A 106 -41.02 19.92 -2.88
C GLN A 106 -42.25 19.62 -2.01
N PRO A 107 -42.74 20.60 -1.22
CA PRO A 107 -43.91 20.38 -0.38
C PRO A 107 -45.18 20.22 -1.25
N PRO A 108 -46.15 19.40 -0.81
CA PRO A 108 -47.36 19.15 -1.58
C PRO A 108 -48.28 20.37 -1.60
N SER A 109 -48.89 20.60 -2.76
CA SER A 109 -49.90 21.64 -3.03
C SER A 109 -51.25 21.35 -2.39
#